data_AF-A0A2D9CAN6-F1
#
_entry.id   AF-A0A2D9CAN6-F1
#
_cell.length_a   1.000
_cell.length_b   1.000
_cell.length_c   1.000
_cell.angle_alpha   90.00
_cell.angle_beta   90.00
_cell.angle_gamma   90.00
#
_symmetry.space_group_name_H-M   'P 1'
#
loop_
_entity.id
_entity.type
_entity.pdbx_description
1 polymer ?
#
loop_
_entity_poly.entity_id
_entity_poly.type
_entity_poly.pdbx_seq_one_letter_code
_entity_poly.pdbx_strand_id
1 'polypeptide(L)'
;MLVGLSDTKGRVHYINAMYVKSVQAKGADSVVEISGRSTKLRVKMPAEQVVELLNEAMPSSIEAILAVEDQIQADQAAAAAAAAAV
;
A
#
# COMPACT_ATOMS: atom_id res chain seq x y z
N MET A 1 9.21 -1.37 -3.88
CA MET A 1 9.25 -2.80 -4.25
C MET A 1 8.11 -3.08 -5.24
N LEU A 2 8.25 -4.04 -6.15
CA LEU A 2 7.19 -4.41 -7.11
C LEU A 2 6.71 -5.84 -6.82
N VAL A 3 5.40 -6.07 -6.89
CA VAL A 3 4.76 -7.38 -6.69
C VAL A 3 4.45 -8.02 -8.04
N GLY A 4 4.89 -9.26 -8.24
CA GLY A 4 4.60 -10.03 -9.44
C GLY A 4 3.27 -10.77 -9.31
N LEU A 5 2.27 -10.41 -10.12
CA LEU A 5 0.97 -11.09 -10.17
C LEU A 5 0.78 -11.79 -11.53
N SER A 6 0.38 -13.06 -11.50
CA SER A 6 0.15 -13.85 -12.70
C SER A 6 -1.30 -13.73 -13.19
N ASP A 7 -1.49 -13.23 -14.42
CA ASP A 7 -2.79 -13.21 -15.08
C ASP A 7 -3.23 -14.65 -15.44
N THR A 8 -4.53 -14.81 -15.69
CA THR A 8 -5.17 -15.99 -16.27
C THR A 8 -4.51 -16.54 -17.54
N LYS A 9 -3.78 -15.69 -18.27
CA LYS A 9 -3.00 -16.06 -19.47
C LYS A 9 -1.57 -16.52 -19.17
N GLY A 10 -1.19 -16.64 -17.91
CA GLY A 10 0.17 -17.02 -17.47
C GLY A 10 1.22 -15.92 -17.61
N ARG A 11 0.80 -14.66 -17.83
CA ARG A 11 1.70 -13.51 -17.90
C ARG A 11 1.92 -12.93 -16.52
N VAL A 12 3.17 -12.66 -16.17
CA VAL A 12 3.52 -12.00 -14.91
C VAL A 12 3.51 -10.49 -15.11
N HIS A 13 2.74 -9.79 -14.27
CA HIS A 13 2.68 -8.33 -14.22
C HIS A 13 3.32 -7.84 -12.92
N TYR A 14 4.35 -7.01 -13.04
CA TYR A 14 4.96 -6.34 -11.90
C TYR A 14 4.20 -5.04 -11.61
N ILE A 15 3.61 -4.94 -10.41
CA ILE A 15 2.74 -3.85 -10.00
C ILE A 15 3.30 -3.25 -8.70
N ASN A 16 3.24 -1.93 -8.57
CA ASN A 16 3.52 -1.27 -7.31
C ASN A 16 2.31 -1.44 -6.37
N ALA A 17 2.52 -2.06 -5.20
CA ALA A 17 1.47 -2.32 -4.22
C ALA A 17 0.75 -1.03 -3.76
N MET A 18 1.46 0.10 -3.70
CA MET A 18 0.89 1.39 -3.30
C MET A 18 -0.21 1.91 -4.24
N TYR A 19 -0.22 1.46 -5.49
CA TYR A 19 -1.23 1.86 -6.46
C TYR A 19 -2.39 0.87 -6.57
N VAL A 20 -2.42 -0.19 -5.76
CA VAL A 20 -3.58 -1.10 -5.74
C VAL A 20 -4.69 -0.46 -4.92
N LYS A 21 -5.86 -0.31 -5.55
CA LYS A 21 -7.04 0.33 -4.96
C LYS A 21 -7.99 -0.67 -4.31
N SER A 22 -8.18 -1.83 -4.94
CA SER A 22 -8.99 -2.91 -4.37
C SER A 22 -8.62 -4.26 -4.95
N VAL A 23 -8.84 -5.31 -4.16
CA VAL A 23 -8.77 -6.71 -4.58
C VAL A 23 -10.15 -7.31 -4.35
N GLN A 24 -10.73 -7.93 -5.39
CA GLN A 24 -12.06 -8.53 -5.34
C GLN A 24 -11.95 -10.02 -5.65
N ALA A 25 -12.59 -10.86 -4.83
CA ALA A 25 -12.67 -12.29 -5.11
C ALA A 25 -13.56 -12.56 -6.34
N LYS A 26 -13.16 -13.51 -7.18
CA LYS A 26 -13.91 -13.96 -8.35
C LYS A 26 -13.78 -15.47 -8.50
N GLY A 27 -14.50 -16.21 -7.66
CA GLY A 27 -14.36 -17.67 -7.58
C GLY A 27 -12.98 -18.04 -7.03
N ALA A 28 -12.23 -18.87 -7.75
CA ALA A 28 -10.85 -19.23 -7.40
C ALA A 28 -9.81 -18.17 -7.79
N ASP A 29 -10.21 -17.19 -8.61
CA ASP A 29 -9.37 -16.10 -9.08
C ASP A 29 -9.67 -14.81 -8.30
N SER A 30 -8.87 -13.78 -8.54
CA SER A 30 -9.10 -12.43 -8.02
C SER A 30 -9.02 -11.37 -9.11
N VAL A 31 -9.61 -10.21 -8.84
CA VAL A 31 -9.56 -9.03 -9.70
C VAL A 31 -8.93 -7.90 -8.91
N VAL A 32 -7.84 -7.37 -9.44
CA VAL A 32 -7.05 -6.28 -8.85
C VAL A 32 -7.31 -5.00 -9.63
N GLU A 33 -7.79 -3.97 -8.94
CA GLU A 33 -7.95 -2.62 -9.47
C GLU A 33 -6.71 -1.79 -9.11
N ILE A 34 -6.06 -1.21 -10.13
CA ILE A 34 -4.82 -0.44 -9.97
C ILE A 34 -5.13 1.01 -10.35
N SER A 35 -4.87 1.94 -9.44
CA SER A 35 -4.99 3.38 -9.65
C SER A 35 -4.17 3.83 -10.85
N GLY A 36 -4.75 4.69 -11.70
CA GLY A 36 -4.12 5.16 -12.94
C GLY A 36 -4.21 4.20 -14.12
N ARG A 37 -4.76 2.99 -13.95
CA ARG A 37 -5.11 2.08 -15.06
C ARG A 37 -6.63 2.00 -15.23
N SER A 38 -7.08 2.13 -16.47
CA SER A 38 -8.51 1.97 -16.83
C SER A 38 -8.97 0.52 -16.78
N THR A 39 -8.06 -0.45 -16.81
CA THR A 39 -8.37 -1.88 -16.85
C THR A 39 -8.00 -2.58 -15.55
N LYS A 40 -8.90 -3.45 -15.09
CA LYS A 40 -8.67 -4.32 -13.94
C LYS A 40 -7.86 -5.55 -14.37
N LEU A 41 -6.90 -5.96 -13.54
CA LEU A 41 -6.13 -7.18 -13.78
C LEU A 41 -6.85 -8.36 -13.15
N ARG A 42 -7.09 -9.44 -13.91
CA ARG A 42 -7.52 -10.71 -13.33
C ARG A 42 -6.29 -11.52 -12.98
N VAL A 43 -6.25 -12.09 -11.79
CA VAL A 43 -5.10 -12.83 -11.27
C VAL A 43 -5.56 -14.23 -10.93
N LYS A 44 -4.78 -15.23 -11.34
CA LYS A 44 -5.06 -16.66 -11.09
C LYS A 44 -4.59 -17.06 -9.69
N MET A 45 -5.07 -16.34 -8.69
CA MET A 45 -4.72 -16.50 -7.29
C MET A 45 -5.91 -16.07 -6.42
N PRO A 46 -6.19 -16.76 -5.31
CA PRO A 46 -7.21 -16.34 -4.35
C PRO A 46 -6.97 -14.92 -3.85
N ALA A 47 -8.05 -14.18 -3.59
CA ALA A 47 -7.96 -12.80 -3.16
C ALA A 47 -7.14 -12.63 -1.86
N GLU A 48 -7.25 -13.58 -0.93
CA GLU A 48 -6.53 -13.57 0.35
C GLU A 48 -5.01 -13.60 0.16
N GLN A 49 -4.51 -14.49 -0.69
CA GLN A 49 -3.08 -14.58 -1.00
C GLN A 49 -2.57 -13.33 -1.71
N VAL A 50 -3.38 -12.73 -2.59
CA VAL A 50 -3.02 -11.47 -3.25
C VAL A 50 -2.93 -10.34 -2.23
N VAL A 51 -3.84 -10.28 -1.26
CA VAL A 51 -3.82 -9.25 -0.20
C VAL A 51 -2.60 -9.43 0.70
N GLU A 52 -2.26 -10.66 1.09
CA GLU A 52 -1.08 -10.95 1.89
C GLU A 52 0.21 -10.48 1.20
N LEU A 53 0.40 -10.87 -0.07
CA LEU A 53 1.55 -10.43 -0.87
C LEU A 53 1.62 -8.91 -1.03
N LEU A 54 0.47 -8.25 -1.19
CA LEU A 54 0.44 -6.79 -1.29
C LEU A 54 0.82 -6.14 0.03
N ASN A 55 0.34 -6.66 1.17
CA ASN A 55 0.65 -6.13 2.49
C ASN A 55 2.11 -6.34 2.88
N GLU A 56 2.69 -7.50 2.59
CA GLU A 56 4.12 -7.75 2.77
C GLU A 56 4.99 -6.81 1.93
N ALA A 57 4.48 -6.45 0.75
CA ALA A 57 5.22 -5.63 -0.18
C ALA A 57 5.00 -4.13 -0.05
N MET A 58 4.01 -3.72 0.74
CA MET A 58 3.84 -2.34 1.13
C MET A 58 5.09 -1.94 1.92
N PRO A 59 5.81 -0.88 1.52
CA PRO A 59 6.80 -0.30 2.43
C PRO A 59 6.07 0.02 3.73
N SER A 60 6.71 -0.20 4.89
CA SER A 60 6.18 0.12 6.22
C SER A 60 5.99 1.63 6.40
N SER A 61 5.14 2.24 5.57
CA SER A 61 4.77 3.65 5.65
C SER A 61 4.03 3.96 6.95
N ILE A 62 3.56 2.95 7.69
CA ILE A 62 3.06 3.13 9.05
C ILE A 62 4.19 3.54 10.00
N GLU A 63 5.38 2.93 9.92
CA GLU A 63 6.53 3.32 10.75
C GLU A 63 7.07 4.70 10.35
N ALA A 64 7.07 5.02 9.05
CA ALA A 64 7.52 6.32 8.56
C ALA A 64 6.54 7.46 8.90
N ILE A 65 5.23 7.20 8.98
CA ILE A 65 4.23 8.22 9.36
C ILE A 65 4.22 8.42 10.88
N LEU A 66 4.32 7.35 11.67
CA LEU A 66 4.44 7.44 13.14
C LEU A 66 5.69 8.24 13.56
N ALA A 67 6.83 8.02 12.91
CA ALA A 67 8.06 8.77 13.18
C ALA A 67 7.94 10.27 12.86
N VAL A 68 7.12 10.64 11.86
CA VAL A 68 6.87 12.04 11.50
C VAL A 68 5.89 12.70 12.48
N GLU A 69 4.88 11.98 12.96
CA GLU A 69 3.95 12.51 13.98
C GLU A 69 4.65 12.79 15.32
N ASP A 70 5.56 11.93 15.76
CA ASP A 70 6.38 12.17 16.97
C ASP A 70 7.27 13.42 16.81
N GLN A 71 7.81 13.64 15.61
CA GLN A 71 8.64 14.81 15.31
C GLN A 71 7.83 16.10 15.31
N ILE A 72 6.61 16.08 14.76
CA ILE A 72 5.69 17.23 14.77
C ILE A 72 5.26 17.58 16.20
N GLN A 73 5.01 16.60 17.07
CA GLN A 73 4.68 16.87 18.47
C GLN A 73 5.87 17.46 19.25
N ALA A 74 7.08 16.95 19.03
CA ALA A 74 8.29 17.49 19.67
C ALA A 74 8.56 18.96 19.27
N ASP A 75 8.40 19.28 17.99
CA ASP A 75 8.59 20.64 17.47
C ASP A 75 7.51 21.62 18.00
N GLN A 76 6.25 21.18 18.13
CA GLN A 76 5.20 22.01 18.72
C GLN A 76 5.44 22.27 20.21
N ALA A 77 5.92 21.28 20.97
CA ALA A 77 6.26 21.45 22.38
C ALA A 77 7.45 22.42 22.56
N ALA A 78 8.46 22.33 21.70
CA ALA A 78 9.61 23.25 21.71
C ALA A 78 9.20 24.69 21.33
N ALA A 79 8.33 24.85 20.33
CA ALA A 79 7.80 26.16 19.93
C ALA A 79 6.91 26.80 21.01
N ALA A 80 6.09 26.01 21.71
CA ALA A 80 5.26 26.49 22.82
C ALA A 80 6.13 26.91 24.03
N ALA A 81 7.20 26.18 24.33
CA ALA A 81 8.14 26.53 25.39
C ALA A 81 8.93 27.81 25.06
N ALA A 82 9.29 28.03 23.79
CA ALA A 82 9.97 29.24 23.34
C ALA A 82 9.05 30.48 23.39
N ALA A 83 7.76 30.33 23.13
CA ALA A 83 6.78 31.42 23.18
C ALA A 83 6.40 31.84 24.61
N ALA A 84 6.54 30.95 25.60
CA ALA A 84 6.24 31.24 27.01
C ALA A 84 7.42 31.85 27.80
N ALA A 85 8.61 31.92 27.20
CA ALA A 85 9.83 32.47 27.79
C ALA A 85 10.11 33.94 27.38
N VAL A 86 9.16 34.58 26.69
CA VAL A 86 9.14 36.01 26.32
C VAL A 86 8.03 36.71 27.10
#